data_AF-A0A2N4YQA6-F1
#
_entry.id   AF-A0A2N4YQA6-F1
#
_cell.length_a   1.000
_cell.length_b   1.000
_cell.length_c   1.000
_cell.angle_alpha   90.00
_cell.angle_beta   90.00
_cell.angle_gamma   90.00
#
_symmetry.space_group_name_H-M   'P 1'
#
loop_
_entity.id
_entity.type
_entity.pdbx_description
1 polymer ?
#
loop_
_entity_poly.entity_id
_entity_poly.type
_entity_poly.pdbx_seq_one_letter_code
_entity_poly.pdbx_strand_id
1 'polypeptide(L)'
;MRFTVKQIAWLKVFLHLAGFLPLVWLFWAGHQGYFSADPAKDIQHFTGRMALKFLLATLLVAPLARYAKQPLLIRIRRLLGLWCFAWATLHLTSYTLLE
;
A
#
# COMPACT_ATOMS: atom_id res chain seq x y z
N MET A 1 -8.63 25.12 -6.39
CA MET A 1 -7.17 25.14 -6.63
C MET A 1 -6.77 23.86 -7.36
N ARG A 2 -6.03 23.94 -8.47
CA ARG A 2 -5.53 22.75 -9.18
C ARG A 2 -4.19 22.32 -8.59
N PHE A 3 -3.95 21.02 -8.45
CA PHE A 3 -2.65 20.53 -8.00
C PHE A 3 -1.55 20.94 -8.97
N THR A 4 -0.38 21.26 -8.45
CA THR A 4 0.83 21.52 -9.24
C THR A 4 1.65 20.24 -9.41
N VAL A 5 2.56 20.23 -10.40
CA VAL A 5 3.47 19.08 -10.60
C VAL A 5 4.36 18.83 -9.38
N LYS A 6 4.80 19.90 -8.69
CA LYS A 6 5.58 19.82 -7.45
C LYS A 6 4.79 19.14 -6.32
N GLN A 7 3.51 19.47 -6.15
CA GLN A 7 2.65 18.82 -5.17
C GLN A 7 2.44 17.33 -5.48
N ILE A 8 2.29 16.97 -6.76
CA ILE A 8 2.19 15.56 -7.16
C ILE A 8 3.49 14.80 -6.91
N ALA A 9 4.64 15.43 -7.10
CA ALA A 9 5.93 14.81 -6.79
C ALA A 9 6.04 14.52 -5.28
N TRP A 10 5.70 15.48 -4.42
CA TRP A 10 5.63 15.26 -2.99
C TRP A 10 4.64 14.17 -2.61
N LEU A 11 3.44 14.17 -3.21
CA LEU A 11 2.44 13.13 -2.98
C LEU A 11 2.99 11.74 -3.32
N LYS A 12 3.75 11.59 -4.42
CA LYS A 12 4.40 10.32 -4.75
C LYS A 12 5.39 9.89 -3.67
N VAL A 13 6.19 10.81 -3.13
CA VAL A 13 7.13 10.51 -2.04
C VAL A 13 6.36 10.01 -0.81
N PHE A 14 5.31 10.72 -0.40
CA PHE A 14 4.45 10.28 0.70
C PHE A 14 3.84 8.90 0.46
N LEU A 15 3.41 8.58 -0.76
CA LEU A 15 2.86 7.28 -1.10
C LEU A 15 3.91 6.15 -1.05
N HIS A 16 5.16 6.41 -1.41
CA HIS A 16 6.24 5.44 -1.21
C HIS A 16 6.50 5.18 0.27
N LEU A 17 6.55 6.24 1.08
CA LEU A 17 6.69 6.10 2.53
C LEU A 17 5.51 5.32 3.13
N ALA A 18 4.27 5.60 2.70
CA ALA A 18 3.09 4.88 3.13
C ALA A 18 3.09 3.40 2.69
N GLY A 19 3.71 3.06 1.56
CA GLY A 19 3.91 1.68 1.11
C GLY A 19 5.00 0.94 1.89
N PHE A 20 6.06 1.64 2.26
CA PHE A 20 7.25 1.06 2.90
C PHE A 20 7.14 0.97 4.43
N LEU A 21 6.56 1.98 5.09
CA LEU A 21 6.49 2.04 6.55
C LEU A 21 5.77 0.84 7.19
N PRO A 22 4.65 0.32 6.62
CA PRO A 22 4.01 -0.89 7.13
C PRO A 22 4.90 -2.14 7.01
N LEU A 23 5.82 -2.18 6.05
CA LEU A 23 6.80 -3.26 5.91
C LEU A 23 7.81 -3.19 7.06
N VAL A 24 8.35 -2.01 7.36
CA VAL A 24 9.24 -1.79 8.50
C VAL A 24 8.56 -2.18 9.82
N TRP A 25 7.30 -1.77 9.98
CA TRP A 25 6.51 -2.15 11.16
C TRP A 25 6.34 -3.67 11.27
N LEU A 26 6.10 -4.38 10.17
CA LEU A 26 5.94 -5.84 10.18
C LEU A 26 7.20 -6.55 10.69
N PHE A 27 8.39 -6.15 10.22
CA PHE A 27 9.66 -6.70 10.69
C PHE A 27 9.93 -6.39 12.15
N TRP A 28 9.66 -5.14 12.57
CA TRP A 28 9.81 -4.73 13.96
C TRP A 28 8.85 -5.50 14.88
N ALA A 29 7.58 -5.63 14.49
CA ALA A 29 6.58 -6.36 15.25
C ALA A 29 6.94 -7.84 15.44
N GLY A 30 7.50 -8.47 14.39
CA GLY A 30 8.02 -9.82 14.47
C GLY A 30 9.19 -9.96 15.46
N HIS A 31 10.16 -9.05 15.41
CA HIS A 31 11.31 -9.06 16.33
C HIS A 31 10.90 -8.85 17.79
N GLN A 32 9.92 -7.99 18.05
CA GLN A 32 9.46 -7.67 19.40
C GLN A 32 8.47 -8.71 19.96
N GLY A 33 8.07 -9.71 19.19
CA GLY A 33 7.08 -10.69 19.62
C GLY A 33 5.67 -10.11 19.78
N TYR A 34 5.31 -9.08 18.99
CA TYR A 34 3.99 -8.44 19.04
C TYR A 34 2.90 -9.19 18.25
N PHE A 35 3.25 -10.30 17.61
CA PHE A 35 2.26 -11.17 16.99
C PHE A 35 1.52 -12.02 18.03
N SER A 36 0.34 -12.48 17.65
CA SER A 36 -0.50 -13.40 18.40
C SER A 36 0.15 -14.78 18.53
N ALA A 37 -0.57 -15.71 19.14
CA ALA A 37 -0.15 -17.10 19.29
C ALA A 37 0.13 -17.81 17.95
N ASP A 38 -0.42 -17.30 16.84
CA ASP A 38 -0.17 -17.78 15.47
C ASP A 38 0.39 -16.65 14.59
N PRO A 39 1.72 -16.44 14.61
CA PRO A 39 2.38 -15.36 13.86
C PRO A 39 2.22 -15.47 12.34
N ALA A 40 2.10 -16.68 11.80
CA ALA A 40 1.96 -16.91 10.37
C ALA A 40 0.67 -16.27 9.85
N LYS A 41 -0.45 -16.54 10.52
CA LYS A 41 -1.74 -15.94 10.16
C LYS A 41 -1.77 -14.43 10.32
N ASP A 42 -1.11 -13.90 11.35
CA ASP A 42 -1.03 -12.44 11.55
C ASP A 42 -0.32 -11.75 10.39
N ILE A 43 0.80 -12.32 9.93
CA ILE A 43 1.56 -11.83 8.75
C ILE A 43 0.69 -11.92 7.49
N GLN A 44 0.03 -13.05 7.26
CA GLN A 44 -0.85 -13.27 6.10
C GLN A 44 -2.02 -12.28 6.08
N HIS A 45 -2.72 -12.10 7.21
CA HIS A 45 -3.82 -11.14 7.31
C HIS A 45 -3.34 -9.69 7.20
N PHE A 46 -2.17 -9.36 7.74
CA PHE A 46 -1.62 -8.01 7.62
C PHE A 46 -1.26 -7.67 6.17
N THR A 47 -0.47 -8.52 5.51
CA THR A 47 -0.07 -8.35 4.10
C THR A 47 -1.28 -8.29 3.17
N GLY A 48 -2.28 -9.15 3.37
CA GLY A 48 -3.52 -9.16 2.60
C GLY A 48 -4.35 -7.88 2.78
N ARG A 49 -4.51 -7.40 4.02
CA ARG A 49 -5.18 -6.11 4.29
C ARG A 49 -4.46 -4.93 3.65
N MET A 50 -3.13 -4.93 3.64
CA MET A 50 -2.34 -3.89 2.97
C MET A 50 -2.53 -3.91 1.45
N ALA A 51 -2.48 -5.09 0.83
CA ALA A 51 -2.77 -5.25 -0.60
C ALA A 51 -4.16 -4.71 -0.96
N LEU A 52 -5.20 -5.05 -0.19
CA LEU A 52 -6.56 -4.55 -0.39
C LEU A 52 -6.67 -3.04 -0.24
N LYS A 53 -6.02 -2.43 0.76
CA LYS A 53 -5.99 -0.97 0.94
C LYS A 53 -5.39 -0.28 -0.29
N PHE A 54 -4.28 -0.79 -0.82
CA PHE A 54 -3.64 -0.23 -2.02
C PHE A 54 -4.47 -0.46 -3.29
N LEU A 55 -5.15 -1.60 -3.41
CA LEU A 55 -6.09 -1.87 -4.51
C LEU A 55 -7.23 -0.85 -4.51
N LEU A 56 -7.90 -0.68 -3.37
CA LEU A 56 -8.98 0.29 -3.22
C LEU A 56 -8.51 1.72 -3.47
N ALA A 57 -7.33 2.10 -2.94
CA ALA A 57 -6.74 3.40 -3.22
C ALA A 57 -6.49 3.60 -4.72
N THR A 58 -5.98 2.60 -5.43
CA THR A 58 -5.74 2.64 -6.88
C THR A 58 -7.03 2.84 -7.66
N LEU A 59 -8.09 2.13 -7.29
CA LEU A 59 -9.42 2.24 -7.91
C LEU A 59 -10.06 3.61 -7.65
N LEU A 60 -9.85 4.18 -6.46
CA LEU A 60 -10.37 5.49 -6.08
C LEU A 60 -9.70 6.66 -6.81
N VAL A 61 -8.48 6.52 -7.34
CA VAL A 61 -7.81 7.63 -8.05
C VAL A 61 -8.62 8.13 -9.25
N ALA A 62 -9.22 7.22 -10.02
CA ALA A 62 -9.99 7.59 -11.22
C ALA A 62 -11.26 8.41 -10.92
N PRO A 63 -12.18 7.97 -10.02
CA PRO A 63 -13.33 8.77 -9.64
C PRO A 63 -12.89 10.07 -8.94
N LEU A 64 -11.87 10.03 -8.07
CA LEU A 64 -11.38 11.23 -7.39
C LEU A 64 -10.84 12.28 -8.38
N ALA A 65 -10.05 11.87 -9.38
CA ALA A 65 -9.55 12.76 -10.42
C ALA A 65 -10.68 13.40 -11.24
N ARG A 66 -11.75 12.64 -11.52
CA ARG A 66 -12.93 13.09 -12.27
C ARG A 66 -13.78 14.07 -11.45
N TYR A 67 -14.24 13.66 -10.26
CA TYR A 67 -15.15 14.46 -9.45
C TYR A 67 -14.49 15.70 -8.84
N ALA A 68 -13.22 15.60 -8.43
CA ALA A 68 -12.47 16.75 -7.93
C ALA A 68 -11.98 17.70 -9.03
N LYS A 69 -12.19 17.35 -10.32
CA LYS A 69 -11.68 18.09 -11.50
C LYS A 69 -10.14 18.26 -11.46
N GLN A 70 -9.43 17.22 -11.01
CA GLN A 70 -7.98 17.17 -10.83
C GLN A 70 -7.35 16.06 -11.69
N PRO A 71 -7.15 16.26 -13.00
CA PRO A 71 -6.62 15.23 -13.89
C PRO A 71 -5.19 14.79 -13.52
N LEU A 72 -4.41 15.65 -12.86
CA LEU A 72 -3.04 15.33 -12.44
C LEU A 72 -2.95 14.20 -11.41
N LEU A 73 -4.03 13.93 -10.65
CA LEU A 73 -4.08 12.79 -9.73
C LEU A 73 -3.96 11.44 -10.46
N ILE A 74 -4.31 11.35 -11.74
CA ILE A 74 -4.17 10.08 -12.48
C ILE A 74 -2.72 9.58 -12.52
N ARG A 75 -1.74 10.49 -12.38
CA ARG A 75 -0.30 10.19 -12.37
C ARG A 75 0.16 9.36 -11.18
N ILE A 76 -0.63 9.29 -10.09
CA ILE A 76 -0.32 8.46 -8.92
C ILE A 76 -0.93 7.04 -9.01
N ARG A 77 -1.85 6.79 -9.96
CA ARG A 77 -2.52 5.49 -10.11
C ARG A 77 -1.54 4.34 -10.34
N ARG A 78 -0.55 4.52 -11.22
CA ARG A 78 0.47 3.49 -11.51
C ARG A 78 1.31 3.16 -10.28
N LEU A 79 1.66 4.18 -9.48
CA LEU A 79 2.44 3.99 -8.26
C LEU A 79 1.67 3.16 -7.21
N LEU A 80 0.41 3.51 -6.97
CA LEU A 80 -0.43 2.74 -6.04
C LEU A 80 -0.62 1.29 -6.51
N GLY A 81 -0.77 1.08 -7.83
CA GLY A 81 -0.86 -0.26 -8.41
C GLY A 81 0.41 -1.08 -8.20
N LEU A 82 1.60 -0.48 -8.30
CA LEU A 82 2.87 -1.15 -8.01
C LEU A 82 2.98 -1.56 -6.55
N TRP A 83 2.57 -0.70 -5.60
CA TRP A 83 2.53 -1.06 -4.19
C TRP A 83 1.48 -2.12 -3.88
N CYS A 84 0.31 -2.05 -4.51
CA CYS A 84 -0.70 -3.11 -4.44
C CYS A 84 -0.11 -4.46 -4.86
N PHE A 85 0.57 -4.49 -6.02
CA PHE A 85 1.21 -5.70 -6.52
C PHE A 85 2.29 -6.21 -5.56
N ALA A 86 3.17 -5.35 -5.07
CA ALA A 86 4.21 -5.73 -4.11
C ALA A 86 3.63 -6.36 -2.83
N TRP A 87 2.59 -5.74 -2.24
CA TRP A 87 1.92 -6.29 -1.06
C TRP A 87 1.15 -7.58 -1.36
N ALA A 88 0.56 -7.72 -2.54
CA ALA A 88 -0.10 -8.95 -2.97
C ALA A 88 0.90 -10.09 -3.18
N THR A 89 2.08 -9.81 -3.76
CA THR A 89 3.16 -10.80 -3.86
C THR A 89 3.63 -11.22 -2.48
N LEU A 90 3.86 -10.28 -1.55
CA LEU A 90 4.22 -10.61 -0.17
C LEU A 90 3.16 -11.49 0.51
N HIS A 91 1.88 -11.19 0.28
CA HIS A 91 0.78 -12.00 0.78
C HIS A 91 0.85 -13.44 0.24
N LEU A 92 0.93 -13.63 -1.07
CA LEU A 92 1.04 -14.96 -1.68
C LEU A 92 2.30 -15.70 -1.22
N THR A 93 3.44 -15.01 -1.16
CA THR A 93 4.69 -15.60 -0.67
C THR A 93 4.57 -16.02 0.80
N SER A 94 3.86 -15.25 1.63
CA SER A 94 3.63 -15.61 3.04
C SER A 94 2.74 -16.86 3.18
N TYR A 95 1.79 -17.08 2.27
CA TYR A 95 1.05 -18.35 2.22
C TYR A 95 1.98 -19.50 1.83
N THR A 96 2.78 -19.34 0.78
CA THR A 96 3.66 -20.43 0.31
C THR A 96 4.80 -20.80 1.26
N LEU A 97 5.23 -19.89 2.14
CA LEU A 97 6.39 -20.10 3.02
C LEU A 97 6.01 -20.35 4.48
N LEU A 98 4.83 -19.92 4.93
CA LEU A 98 4.41 -19.99 6.34
C LEU A 98 3.20 -20.89 6.58
N GLU A 99 2.47 -21.32 5.53
CA GLU A 99 1.59 -22.49 5.61
C GLU A 99 2.38 -23.79 5.45
#